data_AF-A0A7C7DNP0-F1
#
_entry.id   AF-A0A7C7DNP0-F1
#
_cell.length_a   1.000
_cell.length_b   1.000
_cell.length_c   1.000
_cell.angle_alpha   90.00
_cell.angle_beta   90.00
_cell.angle_gamma   90.00
#
_symmetry.space_group_name_H-M   'P 1'
#
loop_
_entity.id
_entity.type
_entity.pdbx_description
1 polymer ?
#
loop_
_entity_poly.entity_id
_entity_poly.type
_entity_poly.pdbx_seq_one_letter_code
_entity_poly.pdbx_strand_id
1 'polypeptide(L)'
;MKTAVKWRIVPYNAAEAADPPSMEQREMRSLTSEQTAALLRTLEGDRLYALFCLAVATGMRQAELLGLRWEDVNFDNRTISVRQTLQKRRGRLLVQGTKTSKSRRQVAISEGIAEILLRHKAQQDRERPFYREDNGLVFCTANGTPISARNLTRKFKAVLKAAGLPDIRFYDLRHTHASLLLQAGVNPKVVSERLGHSQINLTLDTYSHVLPGLQEQVAASLDDILFPDKNNSGYEH
;
A
#
# COMPACT_ATOMS: atom_id res chain seq x y z
N MET A 1 29.94 -8.17 15.10
CA MET A 1 30.39 -9.37 15.84
C MET A 1 30.31 -10.69 15.05
N LYS A 2 30.25 -10.69 13.71
CA LYS A 2 30.33 -11.93 12.90
C LYS A 2 31.76 -12.34 12.51
N THR A 3 32.78 -11.63 13.01
CA THR A 3 34.19 -11.82 12.60
C THR A 3 35.02 -12.62 13.61
N ALA A 4 34.59 -12.69 14.88
CA ALA A 4 35.37 -13.34 15.95
C ALA A 4 35.16 -14.86 16.09
N VAL A 5 34.06 -15.41 15.55
CA VAL A 5 33.79 -16.87 15.59
C VAL A 5 34.69 -17.65 14.62
N LYS A 6 35.30 -16.98 13.63
CA LYS A 6 36.15 -17.62 12.62
C LYS A 6 37.57 -17.97 13.13
N TRP A 7 37.96 -17.51 14.32
CA TRP A 7 39.32 -17.61 14.84
C TRP A 7 39.50 -18.61 16.01
N ARG A 8 38.48 -19.42 16.36
CA ARG A 8 38.57 -20.49 17.40
C ARG A 8 39.16 -20.06 18.77
N ILE A 9 38.86 -18.84 19.24
CA ILE A 9 39.39 -18.30 20.52
C ILE A 9 38.49 -18.60 21.74
N VAL A 10 37.32 -19.22 21.59
CA VAL A 10 36.45 -19.56 22.74
C VAL A 10 35.83 -20.96 22.54
N PRO A 11 35.82 -21.85 23.56
CA PRO A 11 35.31 -23.22 23.40
C PRO A 11 33.78 -23.33 23.42
N TYR A 12 33.04 -22.26 23.74
CA TYR A 12 31.57 -22.32 23.82
C TYR A 12 30.92 -20.95 23.61
N ASN A 13 29.76 -20.93 22.94
CA ASN A 13 28.95 -19.72 22.72
C ASN A 13 27.88 -19.63 23.81
N ALA A 14 28.05 -18.74 24.79
CA ALA A 14 27.10 -18.50 25.87
C ALA A 14 25.72 -17.94 25.43
N ALA A 15 25.51 -17.71 24.12
CA ALA A 15 24.23 -17.28 23.56
C ALA A 15 23.28 -18.43 23.17
N GLU A 16 23.69 -19.70 23.35
CA GLU A 16 22.85 -20.88 23.04
C GLU A 16 21.91 -21.29 24.19
N ALA A 17 22.10 -20.73 25.39
CA ALA A 17 21.31 -21.03 26.59
C ALA A 17 20.28 -19.94 26.95
N ALA A 18 19.94 -19.07 26.00
CA ALA A 18 18.92 -18.06 26.18
C ALA A 18 17.76 -18.33 25.24
N ASP A 19 16.57 -18.58 25.81
CA ASP A 19 15.34 -18.48 25.04
C ASP A 19 15.32 -17.12 24.36
N PRO A 20 15.13 -17.05 23.03
CA PRO A 20 15.03 -15.77 22.35
C PRO A 20 13.89 -14.99 23.02
N PRO A 21 14.09 -13.71 23.38
CA PRO A 21 13.02 -12.93 23.98
C PRO A 21 11.81 -13.03 23.05
N SER A 22 10.68 -13.46 23.59
CA SER A 22 9.40 -13.43 22.90
C SER A 22 9.29 -12.06 22.24
N MET A 23 9.38 -12.04 20.92
CA MET A 23 9.11 -10.83 20.17
C MET A 23 7.63 -10.58 20.38
N GLU A 24 7.26 -9.70 21.31
CA GLU A 24 5.94 -9.08 21.32
C GLU A 24 5.67 -8.67 19.88
N GLN A 25 4.79 -9.41 19.21
CA GLN A 25 4.40 -9.11 17.84
C GLN A 25 3.81 -7.71 17.90
N ARG A 26 4.53 -6.71 17.40
CA ARG A 26 4.01 -5.35 17.29
C ARG A 26 2.75 -5.45 16.44
N GLU A 27 1.58 -5.37 17.08
CA GLU A 27 0.29 -5.29 16.40
C GLU A 27 0.40 -4.25 15.30
N MET A 28 0.30 -4.71 14.04
CA MET A 28 0.40 -3.83 12.90
C MET A 28 -0.79 -2.88 12.90
N ARG A 29 -0.54 -1.59 13.13
CA ARG A 29 -1.56 -0.54 13.13
C ARG A 29 -2.00 -0.22 11.71
N SER A 30 -3.00 -0.93 11.21
CA SER A 30 -3.75 -0.59 10.00
C SER A 30 -5.01 0.20 10.36
N LEU A 31 -5.53 1.01 9.44
CA LEU A 31 -6.81 1.68 9.63
C LEU A 31 -7.95 0.73 9.27
N THR A 32 -9.07 0.81 9.99
CA THR A 32 -10.32 0.15 9.57
C THR A 32 -10.92 0.82 8.33
N SER A 33 -11.96 0.22 7.75
CA SER A 33 -12.71 0.82 6.63
C SER A 33 -13.26 2.21 6.99
N GLU A 34 -13.86 2.34 8.18
CA GLU A 34 -14.46 3.59 8.69
C GLU A 34 -13.40 4.65 8.94
N GLN A 35 -12.26 4.25 9.53
CA GLN A 35 -11.12 5.13 9.76
C GLN A 35 -10.48 5.59 8.46
N THR A 36 -10.42 4.71 7.46
CA THR A 36 -9.93 5.03 6.11
C THR A 36 -10.85 6.03 5.42
N ALA A 37 -12.17 5.83 5.50
CA ALA A 37 -13.15 6.78 4.99
C ALA A 37 -13.05 8.13 5.71
N ALA A 38 -12.87 8.14 7.03
CA ALA A 38 -12.65 9.36 7.80
C ALA A 38 -11.38 10.10 7.36
N LEU A 39 -10.26 9.39 7.17
CA LEU A 39 -9.01 9.95 6.66
C LEU A 39 -9.21 10.67 5.32
N LEU A 40 -9.89 10.02 4.37
CA LEU A 40 -10.11 10.59 3.04
C LEU A 40 -11.07 11.78 3.07
N ARG A 41 -12.14 11.72 3.89
CA ARG A 41 -13.06 12.86 4.08
C ARG A 41 -12.36 14.09 4.64
N THR A 42 -11.44 13.94 5.59
CA THR A 42 -10.65 15.07 6.13
C THR A 42 -9.75 15.73 5.08
N LEU A 43 -9.45 15.03 3.99
CA LEU A 43 -8.66 15.54 2.87
C LEU A 43 -9.51 16.08 1.71
N GLU A 44 -10.84 16.06 1.79
CA GLU A 44 -11.68 16.61 0.73
C GLU A 44 -11.35 18.10 0.49
N GLY A 45 -11.14 18.47 -0.77
CA GLY A 45 -10.67 19.80 -1.17
C GLY A 45 -9.17 20.05 -0.98
N ASP A 46 -8.44 19.15 -0.33
CA ASP A 46 -6.98 19.26 -0.20
C ASP A 46 -6.27 18.92 -1.51
N ARG A 47 -5.20 19.66 -1.84
CA ARG A 47 -4.33 19.38 -3.00
C ARG A 47 -3.87 17.92 -3.08
N LEU A 48 -3.58 17.31 -1.93
CA LEU A 48 -3.05 15.94 -1.87
C LEU A 48 -4.15 14.88 -1.74
N TYR A 49 -5.43 15.24 -1.83
CA TYR A 49 -6.55 14.29 -1.76
C TYR A 49 -6.32 13.07 -2.67
N ALA A 50 -6.04 13.32 -3.96
CA ALA A 50 -5.80 12.27 -4.95
C ALA A 50 -4.60 11.36 -4.59
N LEU A 51 -3.56 11.91 -3.94
CA LEU A 51 -2.41 11.12 -3.49
C LEU A 51 -2.82 10.13 -2.41
N PHE A 52 -3.61 10.55 -1.43
CA PHE A 52 -4.06 9.68 -0.34
C PHE A 52 -5.07 8.65 -0.82
N CYS A 53 -6.02 9.03 -1.69
CA CYS A 53 -6.93 8.07 -2.34
C CYS A 53 -6.14 6.99 -3.08
N LEU A 54 -5.14 7.38 -3.87
CA LEU A 54 -4.32 6.43 -4.61
C LEU A 54 -3.47 5.55 -3.68
N ALA A 55 -2.88 6.13 -2.63
CA ALA A 55 -2.09 5.39 -1.65
C ALA A 55 -2.89 4.27 -0.98
N VAL A 56 -4.12 4.59 -0.54
CA VAL A 56 -5.05 3.64 0.08
C VAL A 56 -5.53 2.59 -0.92
N ALA A 57 -5.86 2.97 -2.15
CA ALA A 57 -6.44 2.05 -3.14
C ALA A 57 -5.42 1.10 -3.80
N THR A 58 -4.12 1.43 -3.73
CA THR A 58 -3.07 0.68 -4.44
C THR A 58 -2.01 0.07 -3.53
N GLY A 59 -1.86 0.57 -2.30
CA GLY A 59 -0.76 0.19 -1.42
C GLY A 59 0.63 0.51 -2.00
N MET A 60 0.71 1.48 -2.92
CA MET A 60 1.99 1.94 -3.47
C MET A 60 2.86 2.55 -2.38
N ARG A 61 4.18 2.33 -2.48
CA ARG A 61 5.14 2.89 -1.52
C ARG A 61 5.21 4.40 -1.67
N GLN A 62 5.52 5.10 -0.57
CA GLN A 62 5.67 6.56 -0.57
C GLN A 62 6.56 7.07 -1.71
N ALA A 63 7.73 6.46 -1.93
CA ALA A 63 8.65 6.87 -2.98
C ALA A 63 8.16 6.54 -4.40
N GLU A 64 7.29 5.54 -4.56
CA GLU A 64 6.65 5.20 -5.84
C GLU A 64 5.59 6.25 -6.18
N LEU A 65 4.74 6.62 -5.21
CA LEU A 65 3.74 7.68 -5.37
C LEU A 65 4.40 9.03 -5.71
N LEU A 66 5.44 9.41 -4.95
CA LEU A 66 6.15 10.67 -5.18
C LEU A 66 6.89 10.72 -6.51
N GLY A 67 7.26 9.56 -7.08
CA GLY A 67 7.92 9.44 -8.37
C GLY A 67 6.98 9.19 -9.55
N LEU A 68 5.68 9.06 -9.31
CA LEU A 68 4.72 8.72 -10.35
C LEU A 68 4.57 9.87 -11.35
N ARG A 69 4.62 9.55 -12.65
CA ARG A 69 4.44 10.50 -13.76
C ARG A 69 3.17 10.22 -14.54
N TRP A 70 2.65 11.25 -15.21
CA TRP A 70 1.46 11.09 -16.06
C TRP A 70 1.67 10.09 -17.20
N GLU A 71 2.89 9.97 -17.74
CA GLU A 71 3.26 8.96 -18.76
C GLU A 71 3.18 7.50 -18.26
N ASP A 72 3.12 7.30 -16.95
CA ASP A 72 3.03 6.00 -16.31
C ASP A 72 1.58 5.61 -15.97
N VAL A 73 0.61 6.51 -16.20
CA VAL A 73 -0.83 6.29 -15.95
C VAL A 73 -1.55 6.05 -17.28
N ASN A 74 -2.11 4.85 -17.45
CA ASN A 74 -2.94 4.51 -18.59
C ASN A 74 -4.40 4.52 -18.17
N PHE A 75 -5.15 5.54 -18.61
CA PHE A 75 -6.57 5.69 -18.27
C PHE A 75 -7.48 4.72 -19.04
N ASP A 76 -7.14 4.39 -20.29
CA ASP A 76 -7.93 3.47 -21.13
C ASP A 76 -7.96 2.06 -20.53
N ASN A 77 -6.79 1.59 -20.08
CA ASN A 77 -6.63 0.29 -19.44
C ASN A 77 -6.79 0.35 -17.92
N ARG A 78 -6.93 1.54 -17.33
CA ARG A 78 -6.98 1.80 -15.88
C ARG A 78 -5.84 1.11 -15.13
N THR A 79 -4.61 1.32 -15.60
CA THR A 79 -3.39 0.77 -14.99
C THR A 79 -2.34 1.83 -14.72
N ILE A 80 -1.55 1.61 -13.67
CA ILE A 80 -0.39 2.41 -13.33
C ILE A 80 0.86 1.54 -13.42
N SER A 81 1.84 1.99 -14.20
CA SER A 81 3.15 1.36 -14.31
C SER A 81 4.11 1.92 -13.27
N VAL A 82 4.49 1.12 -12.27
CA VAL A 82 5.46 1.55 -11.25
C VAL A 82 6.88 1.41 -11.81
N ARG A 83 7.40 2.46 -12.46
CA ARG A 83 8.70 2.41 -13.19
C ARG A 83 9.87 3.05 -12.45
N GLN A 84 9.61 3.93 -11.50
CA GLN A 84 10.63 4.72 -10.81
C GLN A 84 10.28 4.97 -9.34
N THR A 85 11.30 5.24 -8.53
CA THR A 85 11.12 5.76 -7.17
C THR A 85 11.91 7.05 -7.01
N LEU A 86 11.33 8.00 -6.29
CA LEU A 86 11.96 9.27 -5.99
C LEU A 86 12.74 9.15 -4.68
N GLN A 87 14.07 9.19 -4.74
CA GLN A 87 14.92 9.22 -3.56
C GLN A 87 15.72 10.52 -3.51
N LYS A 88 15.69 11.21 -2.38
CA LYS A 88 16.57 12.34 -2.13
C LYS A 88 17.88 11.81 -1.55
N ARG A 89 18.98 11.84 -2.32
CA ARG A 89 20.34 11.69 -1.78
C ARG A 89 21.16 12.94 -2.07
N ARG A 90 21.84 13.47 -1.04
CA ARG A 90 22.80 14.59 -1.15
C ARG A 90 22.28 15.78 -1.97
N GLY A 91 21.04 16.21 -1.71
CA GLY A 91 20.45 17.39 -2.34
C GLY A 91 19.93 17.23 -3.77
N ARG A 92 20.19 16.09 -4.44
CA ARG A 92 19.66 15.81 -5.79
C ARG A 92 18.49 14.84 -5.74
N LEU A 93 17.50 15.07 -6.59
CA LEU A 93 16.45 14.12 -6.88
C LEU A 93 17.04 13.00 -7.72
N LEU A 94 17.12 11.79 -7.18
CA LEU A 94 17.46 10.61 -7.96
C LEU A 94 16.16 9.96 -8.39
N VAL A 95 15.91 9.98 -9.70
CA VAL A 95 15.05 9.03 -10.39
C VAL A 95 15.84 7.72 -10.42
N GLN A 96 15.61 6.85 -9.46
CA GLN A 96 16.18 5.50 -9.53
C GLN A 96 15.16 4.63 -10.26
N GLY A 97 15.50 4.20 -11.48
CA GLY A 97 14.82 3.08 -12.12
C GLY A 97 14.77 1.92 -11.13
N THR A 98 13.60 1.30 -11.00
CA THR A 98 13.37 0.30 -9.95
C THR A 98 14.42 -0.83 -10.11
N LYS A 99 15.20 -1.12 -9.05
CA LYS A 99 16.50 -1.82 -9.10
C LYS A 99 16.51 -3.24 -9.71
N THR A 100 15.37 -3.80 -10.13
CA THR A 100 15.27 -5.13 -10.76
C THR A 100 14.04 -5.22 -11.68
N SER A 101 14.02 -6.11 -12.67
CA SER A 101 12.82 -6.34 -13.52
C SER A 101 11.58 -6.70 -12.69
N LYS A 102 11.77 -7.39 -11.54
CA LYS A 102 10.73 -7.76 -10.56
C LYS A 102 10.06 -6.58 -9.84
N SER A 103 10.64 -5.39 -9.89
CA SER A 103 10.10 -4.20 -9.21
C SER A 103 9.22 -3.32 -10.12
N ARG A 104 9.26 -3.55 -11.44
CA ARG A 104 8.30 -2.99 -12.40
C ARG A 104 7.03 -3.82 -12.34
N ARG A 105 6.01 -3.30 -11.66
CA ARG A 105 4.67 -3.91 -11.60
C ARG A 105 3.64 -2.97 -12.19
N GLN A 106 2.61 -3.55 -12.81
CA GLN A 106 1.39 -2.81 -13.13
C GLN A 106 0.41 -2.94 -11.97
N VAL A 107 -0.23 -1.84 -11.62
CA VAL A 107 -1.28 -1.80 -10.60
C VAL A 107 -2.57 -1.34 -11.26
N ALA A 108 -3.58 -2.19 -11.29
CA ALA A 108 -4.91 -1.82 -11.74
C ALA A 108 -5.56 -0.85 -10.75
N ILE A 109 -6.21 0.19 -11.27
CA ILE A 109 -7.00 1.17 -10.52
C ILE A 109 -8.48 1.06 -10.90
N SER A 110 -9.37 1.43 -9.99
CA SER A 110 -10.81 1.47 -10.27
C SER A 110 -11.19 2.73 -11.05
N GLU A 111 -12.40 2.72 -11.62
CA GLU A 111 -12.99 3.89 -12.29
C GLU A 111 -12.97 5.14 -11.39
N GLY A 112 -13.42 5.00 -10.13
CA GLY A 112 -13.43 6.12 -9.20
C GLY A 112 -12.05 6.71 -8.91
N ILE A 113 -11.00 5.87 -8.88
CA ILE A 113 -9.62 6.37 -8.75
C ILE A 113 -9.16 7.06 -10.03
N ALA A 114 -9.51 6.54 -11.20
CA ALA A 114 -9.22 7.18 -12.47
C ALA A 114 -9.88 8.57 -12.56
N GLU A 115 -11.15 8.70 -12.18
CA GLU A 115 -11.85 9.99 -12.11
C GLU A 115 -11.16 10.98 -11.16
N ILE A 116 -10.78 10.54 -9.97
CA ILE A 116 -10.07 11.38 -8.99
C ILE A 116 -8.74 11.88 -9.59
N LEU A 117 -8.00 11.01 -10.27
CA LEU A 117 -6.76 11.39 -10.95
C LEU A 117 -7.00 12.35 -12.11
N LEU A 118 -8.07 12.19 -12.89
CA LEU A 118 -8.44 13.12 -13.96
C LEU A 118 -8.80 14.51 -13.42
N ARG A 119 -9.56 14.59 -12.32
CA ARG A 119 -9.86 15.87 -11.64
C ARG A 119 -8.58 16.54 -11.13
N HIS A 120 -7.68 15.75 -10.55
CA HIS A 120 -6.37 16.22 -10.10
C HIS A 120 -5.52 16.73 -11.28
N LYS A 121 -5.51 16.01 -12.40
CA LYS A 121 -4.82 16.43 -13.63
C LYS A 121 -5.36 17.76 -14.14
N ALA A 122 -6.68 17.93 -14.20
CA ALA A 122 -7.31 19.18 -14.63
C ALA A 122 -6.96 20.35 -13.69
N GLN A 123 -6.84 20.11 -12.39
CA GLN A 123 -6.34 21.12 -11.45
C GLN A 123 -4.88 21.47 -11.74
N GLN A 124 -4.00 20.48 -11.92
CA GLN A 124 -2.59 20.73 -12.26
C GLN A 124 -2.46 21.49 -13.58
N ASP A 125 -3.24 21.15 -14.61
CA ASP A 125 -3.19 21.81 -15.92
C ASP A 125 -3.51 23.32 -15.79
N ARG A 126 -4.39 23.72 -14.87
CA ARG A 126 -4.65 25.14 -14.53
C ARG A 126 -3.49 25.83 -13.81
N GLU A 127 -2.72 25.08 -13.02
CA GLU A 127 -1.59 25.61 -12.25
C GLU A 127 -0.28 25.60 -13.04
N ARG A 128 -0.21 24.77 -14.09
CA ARG A 128 0.96 24.53 -14.93
C ARG A 128 1.63 25.80 -15.46
N PRO A 129 0.90 26.87 -15.87
CA PRO A 129 1.53 28.14 -16.25
C PRO A 129 2.37 28.80 -15.16
N PHE A 130 2.14 28.47 -13.89
CA PHE A 130 2.86 29.00 -12.73
C PHE A 130 3.98 28.08 -12.23
N TYR A 131 4.23 26.96 -12.93
CA TYR A 131 5.28 26.02 -12.54
C TYR A 131 6.66 26.61 -12.78
N ARG A 132 7.57 26.37 -11.83
CA ARG A 132 8.99 26.66 -11.99
C ARG A 132 9.69 25.57 -12.79
N GLU A 133 9.22 24.34 -12.63
CA GLU A 133 9.73 23.16 -13.32
C GLU A 133 8.57 22.21 -13.62
N ASP A 134 8.50 21.69 -14.83
CA ASP A 134 7.54 20.65 -15.19
C ASP A 134 8.27 19.31 -15.38
N ASN A 135 8.14 18.46 -14.37
CA ASN A 135 8.76 17.14 -14.33
C ASN A 135 7.79 16.02 -14.78
N GLY A 136 6.58 16.38 -15.26
CA GLY A 136 5.53 15.42 -15.63
C GLY A 136 4.99 14.60 -14.45
N LEU A 137 5.22 15.04 -13.22
CA LEU A 137 4.83 14.33 -12.00
C LEU A 137 3.32 14.42 -11.75
N VAL A 138 2.71 13.28 -11.42
CA VAL A 138 1.30 13.23 -10.96
C VAL A 138 1.15 14.00 -9.67
N PHE A 139 2.11 13.91 -8.74
CA PHE A 139 2.05 14.63 -7.47
C PHE A 139 3.26 15.55 -7.29
N CYS A 140 3.01 16.84 -7.45
CA CYS A 140 4.00 17.90 -7.29
C CYS A 140 3.49 19.03 -6.38
N THR A 141 4.38 19.93 -5.97
CA THR A 141 4.01 21.17 -5.29
C THR A 141 3.25 22.11 -6.23
N ALA A 142 2.70 23.21 -5.71
CA ALA A 142 2.03 24.23 -6.53
C ALA A 142 2.95 24.86 -7.59
N ASN A 143 4.28 24.74 -7.42
CA ASN A 143 5.28 25.27 -8.35
C ASN A 143 5.83 24.19 -9.30
N GLY A 144 5.20 23.02 -9.39
CA GLY A 144 5.63 21.91 -10.25
C GLY A 144 6.81 21.07 -9.72
N THR A 145 7.44 21.51 -8.63
CA THR A 145 8.58 20.80 -8.05
C THR A 145 8.16 19.54 -7.28
N PRO A 146 9.06 18.56 -7.12
CA PRO A 146 8.77 17.32 -6.39
C PRO A 146 8.41 17.54 -4.90
N ILE A 147 7.43 16.79 -4.40
CA ILE A 147 7.06 16.81 -2.98
C ILE A 147 8.13 16.06 -2.16
N SER A 148 8.60 16.70 -1.08
CA SER A 148 9.49 16.05 -0.12
C SER A 148 8.76 14.97 0.69
N ALA A 149 9.33 13.77 0.79
CA ALA A 149 8.80 12.69 1.62
C ALA A 149 8.57 13.12 3.08
N ARG A 150 9.46 13.96 3.64
CA ARG A 150 9.29 14.51 5.00
C ARG A 150 8.05 15.39 5.10
N ASN A 151 7.77 16.22 4.08
CA ASN A 151 6.61 17.09 4.07
C ASN A 151 5.31 16.30 3.93
N LEU A 152 5.30 15.26 3.08
CA LEU A 152 4.18 14.35 2.96
C LEU A 152 3.90 13.64 4.30
N THR A 153 4.94 13.11 4.96
CA THR A 153 4.79 12.47 6.27
C THR A 153 4.27 13.44 7.32
N ARG A 154 4.80 14.67 7.39
CA ARG A 154 4.31 15.70 8.32
C ARG A 154 2.84 16.03 8.09
N LYS A 155 2.43 16.17 6.82
CA LYS A 155 1.04 16.41 6.46
C LYS A 155 0.15 15.25 6.86
N PHE A 156 0.55 14.03 6.58
CA PHE A 156 -0.19 12.83 6.97
C PHE A 156 -0.43 12.78 8.48
N LYS A 157 0.60 13.04 9.30
CA LYS A 157 0.46 13.10 10.77
C LYS A 157 -0.53 14.18 11.22
N ALA A 158 -0.53 15.35 10.56
CA ALA A 158 -1.48 16.41 10.85
C ALA A 158 -2.93 16.01 10.51
N VAL A 159 -3.14 15.33 9.38
CA VAL A 159 -4.46 14.84 8.97
C VAL A 159 -4.96 13.75 9.92
N LEU A 160 -4.12 12.78 10.31
CA LEU A 160 -4.50 11.77 11.32
C LEU A 160 -4.97 12.43 12.61
N LYS A 161 -4.22 13.42 13.11
CA LYS A 161 -4.59 14.17 14.31
C LYS A 161 -5.93 14.92 14.14
N ALA A 162 -6.12 15.59 13.00
CA ALA A 162 -7.35 16.33 12.71
C ALA A 162 -8.58 15.42 12.62
N ALA A 163 -8.39 14.19 12.11
CA ALA A 163 -9.43 13.19 11.98
C ALA A 163 -9.66 12.36 13.27
N GLY A 164 -8.89 12.60 14.34
CA GLY A 164 -8.97 11.80 15.57
C GLY A 164 -8.52 10.34 15.39
N LEU A 165 -7.66 10.07 14.40
CA LEU A 165 -7.26 8.72 14.01
C LEU A 165 -5.99 8.24 14.74
N PRO A 166 -5.76 6.92 14.83
CA PRO A 166 -4.56 6.36 15.42
C PRO A 166 -3.29 6.88 14.76
N ASP A 167 -2.22 7.06 15.55
CA ASP A 167 -0.93 7.49 15.02
C ASP A 167 -0.21 6.33 14.30
N ILE A 168 -0.34 6.30 12.97
CA ILE A 168 0.31 5.33 12.09
C ILE A 168 1.32 6.00 11.15
N ARG A 169 2.24 5.23 10.57
CA ARG A 169 3.20 5.76 9.58
C ARG A 169 2.55 5.78 8.20
N PHE A 170 3.02 6.66 7.31
CA PHE A 170 2.52 6.69 5.93
C PHE A 170 2.66 5.33 5.24
N TYR A 171 3.74 4.60 5.54
CA TYR A 171 3.97 3.25 5.04
C TYR A 171 2.87 2.26 5.48
N ASP A 172 2.22 2.47 6.61
CA ASP A 172 1.19 1.58 7.14
C ASP A 172 -0.14 1.69 6.38
N LEU A 173 -0.31 2.71 5.52
CA LEU A 173 -1.42 2.76 4.54
C LEU A 173 -1.38 1.57 3.57
N ARG A 174 -0.20 1.00 3.34
CA ARG A 174 -0.05 -0.21 2.55
C ARG A 174 -0.58 -1.45 3.27
N HIS A 175 -0.42 -1.51 4.60
CA HIS A 175 -1.02 -2.55 5.42
C HIS A 175 -2.54 -2.37 5.53
N THR A 176 -2.99 -1.11 5.55
CA THR A 176 -4.40 -0.76 5.43
C THR A 176 -4.99 -1.29 4.12
N HIS A 177 -4.35 -1.02 2.97
CA HIS A 177 -4.75 -1.59 1.67
C HIS A 177 -4.85 -3.12 1.70
N ALA A 178 -3.83 -3.79 2.26
CA ALA A 178 -3.82 -5.25 2.38
C ALA A 178 -4.99 -5.76 3.23
N SER A 179 -5.21 -5.14 4.39
CA SER A 179 -6.28 -5.50 5.32
C SER A 179 -7.66 -5.34 4.70
N LEU A 180 -7.91 -4.22 4.01
CA LEU A 180 -9.19 -3.96 3.34
C LEU A 180 -9.48 -4.99 2.24
N LEU A 181 -8.47 -5.38 1.46
CA LEU A 181 -8.65 -6.41 0.43
C LEU A 181 -8.94 -7.79 1.03
N LEU A 182 -8.26 -8.14 2.12
CA LEU A 182 -8.49 -9.42 2.80
C LEU A 182 -9.86 -9.47 3.46
N GLN A 183 -10.30 -8.37 4.08
CA GLN A 183 -11.67 -8.22 4.59
C GLN A 183 -12.72 -8.32 3.48
N ALA A 184 -12.39 -7.87 2.26
CA ALA A 184 -13.23 -8.04 1.08
C ALA A 184 -13.15 -9.44 0.44
N GLY A 185 -12.49 -10.41 1.09
CA GLY A 185 -12.39 -11.80 0.61
C GLY A 185 -11.39 -12.02 -0.53
N VAL A 186 -10.53 -11.04 -0.84
CA VAL A 186 -9.54 -11.19 -1.92
C VAL A 186 -8.48 -12.21 -1.52
N ASN A 187 -8.18 -13.14 -2.42
CA ASN A 187 -7.19 -14.19 -2.19
C ASN A 187 -5.82 -13.60 -1.76
N PRO A 188 -5.21 -14.10 -0.66
CA PRO A 188 -3.92 -13.59 -0.16
C PRO A 188 -2.79 -13.59 -1.19
N LYS A 189 -2.78 -14.53 -2.14
CA LYS A 189 -1.81 -14.57 -3.24
C LYS A 189 -1.96 -13.35 -4.15
N VAL A 190 -3.19 -12.97 -4.49
CA VAL A 190 -3.49 -11.79 -5.32
C VAL A 190 -3.12 -10.51 -4.58
N VAL A 191 -3.44 -10.41 -3.28
CA VAL A 191 -3.03 -9.28 -2.43
C VAL A 191 -1.51 -9.13 -2.42
N SER A 192 -0.79 -10.25 -2.26
CA SER A 192 0.67 -10.29 -2.26
C SER A 192 1.30 -9.87 -3.59
N GLU A 193 0.78 -10.38 -4.71
CA GLU A 193 1.21 -10.01 -6.06
C GLU A 193 1.05 -8.50 -6.30
N ARG A 194 -0.12 -7.94 -5.91
CA ARG A 194 -0.42 -6.51 -6.02
C ARG A 194 0.55 -5.64 -5.22
N LEU A 195 0.93 -6.09 -4.02
CA LEU A 195 1.87 -5.39 -3.16
C LEU A 195 3.31 -5.57 -3.64
N GLY A 196 3.65 -6.70 -4.25
CA GLY A 196 5.01 -7.09 -4.62
C GLY A 196 5.62 -7.96 -3.53
N HIS A 197 5.78 -9.24 -3.88
CA HIS A 197 6.11 -10.45 -3.10
C HIS A 197 7.07 -10.36 -1.89
N SER A 198 7.84 -9.27 -1.71
CA SER A 198 8.76 -9.12 -0.58
C SER A 198 8.08 -8.84 0.76
N GLN A 199 6.74 -8.79 0.82
CA GLN A 199 5.96 -8.63 2.05
C GLN A 199 5.16 -9.87 2.47
N ILE A 200 5.34 -10.98 1.75
CA ILE A 200 4.65 -12.26 2.00
C ILE A 200 4.76 -12.69 3.45
N ASN A 201 5.95 -12.62 4.04
CA ASN A 201 6.20 -13.11 5.41
C ASN A 201 5.47 -12.32 6.49
N LEU A 202 4.90 -11.15 6.17
CA LEU A 202 4.08 -10.34 7.08
C LEU A 202 2.58 -10.40 6.73
N THR A 203 2.23 -10.94 5.55
CA THR A 203 0.85 -10.91 5.02
C THR A 203 0.08 -12.21 5.28
N LEU A 204 0.77 -13.35 5.42
CA LEU A 204 0.11 -14.62 5.77
C LEU A 204 0.05 -14.80 7.29
N ASP A 205 1.18 -14.82 7.99
CA ASP A 205 1.23 -15.01 9.45
C ASP A 205 0.42 -13.96 10.23
N THR A 206 0.37 -12.73 9.73
CA THR A 206 -0.37 -11.65 10.40
C THR A 206 -1.79 -11.45 9.89
N TYR A 207 -2.30 -12.26 8.95
CA TYR A 207 -3.69 -12.14 8.53
C TYR A 207 -4.53 -13.42 8.66
N SER A 208 -3.92 -14.54 9.07
CA SER A 208 -4.62 -15.77 9.43
C SER A 208 -5.76 -15.53 10.44
N HIS A 209 -5.63 -14.53 11.31
CA HIS A 209 -6.63 -14.20 12.33
C HIS A 209 -7.72 -13.22 11.85
N VAL A 210 -7.55 -12.54 10.71
CA VAL A 210 -8.54 -11.59 10.15
C VAL A 210 -9.44 -12.22 9.10
N LEU A 211 -9.32 -13.54 8.88
CA LEU A 211 -10.17 -14.33 7.99
C LEU A 211 -11.06 -15.32 8.77
N PRO A 212 -11.82 -14.91 9.80
CA PRO A 212 -12.86 -15.78 10.35
C PRO A 212 -13.90 -16.05 9.26
N GLY A 213 -14.31 -17.31 9.07
CA GLY A 213 -15.32 -17.67 8.07
C GLY A 213 -14.77 -18.16 6.73
N LEU A 214 -13.46 -18.06 6.45
CA LEU A 214 -12.93 -18.51 5.15
C LEU A 214 -13.01 -20.04 5.00
N GLN A 215 -12.79 -20.78 6.09
CA GLN A 215 -12.93 -22.24 6.07
C GLN A 215 -14.40 -22.64 5.86
N GLU A 216 -15.32 -21.92 6.49
CA GLU A 216 -16.77 -22.10 6.35
C GLU A 216 -17.25 -21.74 4.94
N GLN A 217 -16.73 -20.66 4.33
CA GLN A 217 -17.01 -20.30 2.94
C GLN A 217 -16.45 -21.31 1.93
N VAL A 218 -15.25 -21.85 2.19
CA VAL A 218 -14.66 -22.91 1.37
C VAL A 218 -15.51 -24.18 1.48
N ALA A 219 -15.94 -24.55 2.69
CA ALA A 219 -16.81 -25.70 2.90
C ALA A 219 -18.17 -25.53 2.20
N ALA A 220 -18.81 -24.35 2.32
CA ALA A 220 -20.06 -24.04 1.64
C ALA A 220 -19.91 -24.06 0.10
N SER A 221 -18.81 -23.49 -0.42
CA SER A 221 -18.53 -23.54 -1.87
C SER A 221 -18.28 -24.96 -2.36
N LEU A 222 -17.68 -25.82 -1.52
CA LEU A 222 -17.47 -27.23 -1.83
C LEU A 222 -18.80 -27.98 -1.88
N ASP A 223 -19.73 -27.68 -0.96
CA ASP A 223 -21.08 -28.23 -0.97
C ASP A 223 -21.84 -27.85 -2.24
N ASP A 224 -21.73 -26.61 -2.72
CA ASP A 224 -22.33 -26.18 -3.99
C ASP A 224 -21.73 -26.91 -5.21
N ILE A 225 -20.43 -27.24 -5.17
CA ILE A 225 -19.75 -27.99 -6.25
C ILE A 225 -20.11 -29.48 -6.21
N LEU A 226 -20.19 -30.06 -5.02
CA LEU A 226 -20.44 -31.49 -4.82
C LEU A 226 -21.93 -31.84 -4.90
N PHE A 227 -22.81 -30.90 -4.54
CA PHE A 227 -24.26 -31.09 -4.47
C PHE A 227 -25.04 -29.98 -5.20
N PRO A 228 -24.82 -29.79 -6.52
CA PRO A 228 -25.44 -28.70 -7.28
C PRO A 228 -26.99 -28.75 -7.29
N ASP A 229 -27.59 -29.93 -7.09
CA ASP A 229 -29.05 -30.14 -7.16
C ASP A 229 -29.82 -29.83 -5.85
N LYS A 230 -29.11 -29.57 -4.73
CA LYS A 230 -29.78 -29.21 -3.45
C LYS A 230 -30.48 -27.85 -3.50
N ASN A 231 -30.03 -26.94 -4.36
CA ASN A 231 -30.63 -25.61 -4.50
C ASN A 231 -31.84 -25.58 -5.45
N ASN A 232 -32.20 -26.70 -6.07
CA ASN A 232 -33.28 -26.79 -7.07
C ASN A 232 -34.42 -27.76 -6.69
N SER A 233 -34.35 -28.35 -5.50
CA SER A 233 -35.41 -29.20 -4.96
C SER A 233 -36.07 -28.50 -3.78
N GLY A 234 -37.10 -27.70 -4.10
CA GLY A 234 -38.11 -27.31 -3.12
C GLY A 234 -38.74 -28.59 -2.57
N TYR A 235 -38.41 -28.91 -1.31
CA TYR A 235 -39.16 -29.89 -0.54
C TYR A 235 -40.49 -29.24 -0.16
N GLU A 236 -41.51 -29.45 -1.00
CA GLU A 236 -42.89 -29.37 -0.54
C GLU A 236 -43.17 -30.60 0.33
N HIS A 237 -43.60 -30.34 1.56
CA HIS A 237 -44.12 -31.32 2.50
C HIS A 237 -45.48 -31.86 2.08
#